data_AF-A0A497PLQ6-F1
#
_entry.id   AF-A0A497PLQ6-F1
#
_cell.length_a   1.000
_cell.length_b   1.000
_cell.length_c   1.000
_cell.angle_alpha   90.00
_cell.angle_beta   90.00
_cell.angle_gamma   90.00
#
_symmetry.space_group_name_H-M   'P 1'
#
loop_
_entity.id
_entity.type
_entity.pdbx_description
1 polymer ?
#
loop_
_entity_poly.entity_id
_entity_poly.type
_entity_poly.pdbx_seq_one_letter_code
_entity_poly.pdbx_strand_id
1 'polypeptide(L)' 'MANGRKWFFIEKKDGTKIGYIVHFLAQRQHEIGYGVIPSERRKGYATEAATMLVDYIFQQKTRPYTSQC' A
#
# COMPACT_ATOMS: atom_id res chain seq x y z
N MET A 1 -5.04 20.52 4.88
CA MET A 1 -3.75 19.97 4.37
C MET A 1 -4.01 18.52 3.97
N ALA A 2 -3.73 18.14 2.73
CA ALA A 2 -4.29 16.92 2.12
C ALA A 2 -3.74 15.61 2.76
N ASN A 3 -4.45 15.08 3.75
CA ASN A 3 -4.18 13.79 4.45
C ASN A 3 -4.48 12.54 3.58
N GLY A 4 -4.23 12.60 2.26
CA GLY A 4 -4.66 11.57 1.32
C GLY A 4 -3.62 10.50 1.00
N ARG A 5 -2.33 10.70 1.35
CA ARG A 5 -1.23 9.80 0.95
C ARG A 5 -0.69 9.05 2.15
N LYS A 6 -0.74 7.71 2.09
CA LYS A 6 -0.16 6.83 3.11
C LYS A 6 1.09 6.19 2.56
N TRP A 7 2.20 6.34 3.29
CA TRP A 7 3.50 5.78 2.95
C TRP A 7 3.81 4.59 3.86
N PHE A 8 4.31 3.52 3.27
CA PHE A 8 4.77 2.33 3.96
C PHE A 8 6.18 1.99 3.49
N PHE A 9 6.97 1.40 4.38
CA PHE A 9 8.28 0.85 4.02
C PHE A 9 8.13 -0.61 3.60
N ILE A 10 8.90 -1.00 2.58
CA ILE A 10 9.12 -2.41 2.26
C ILE A 10 10.35 -2.82 3.06
N GLU A 11 10.13 -3.68 4.05
CA GLU A 11 11.14 -4.09 5.01
C GLU A 11 11.30 -5.62 4.97
N LYS A 12 12.55 -6.09 5.01
CA LYS A 12 12.85 -7.51 5.15
C LYS A 12 12.64 -7.95 6.60
N LYS A 13 12.60 -9.26 6.83
CA LYS A 13 12.51 -9.86 8.18
C LYS A 13 13.64 -9.46 9.13
N ASP A 14 14.80 -9.07 8.57
CA ASP A 14 15.96 -8.61 9.34
C ASP A 14 15.90 -7.11 9.71
N GLY A 15 14.81 -6.41 9.37
CA GLY A 15 14.63 -4.98 9.62
C GLY A 15 15.22 -4.08 8.53
N THR A 16 15.84 -4.63 7.48
CA THR A 16 16.43 -3.85 6.39
C THR A 16 15.33 -3.26 5.51
N LYS A 17 15.32 -1.93 5.38
CA LYS A 17 14.41 -1.21 4.49
C LYS A 17 14.97 -1.21 3.07
N ILE A 18 14.21 -1.77 2.14
CA ILE A 18 14.63 -1.96 0.74
C ILE A 18 13.81 -1.16 -0.26
N GLY A 19 12.79 -0.46 0.23
CA GLY A 19 11.91 0.30 -0.62
C GLY A 19 10.78 0.97 0.15
N TYR A 20 9.87 1.54 -0.63
CA TYR A 20 8.64 2.13 -0.14
C TYR A 20 7.49 1.78 -1.07
N ILE A 21 6.30 1.84 -0.52
CA ILE A 21 5.05 1.83 -1.27
C ILE A 21 4.15 2.92 -0.72
N VAL A 22 3.50 3.66 -1.61
CA VAL A 22 2.61 4.76 -1.28
C VAL A 22 1.27 4.50 -1.97
N HIS A 23 0.17 4.77 -1.26
CA HIS A 23 -1.12 4.91 -1.92
C HIS A 23 -1.76 6.25 -1.61
N PHE A 24 -2.54 6.73 -2.56
CA PHE A 24 -3.40 7.88 -2.38
C PHE A 24 -4.62 7.80 -3.28
N LEU A 25 -5.68 8.50 -2.88
CA LEU A 25 -6.88 8.63 -3.71
C LEU A 25 -6.64 9.71 -4.76
N ALA A 26 -6.54 9.30 -6.02
CA ALA A 26 -6.47 10.16 -7.18
C ALA A 26 -7.86 10.22 -7.82
N GLN A 27 -8.60 11.29 -7.56
CA GLN A 27 -10.00 11.46 -7.98
C GLN A 27 -10.90 10.32 -7.45
N ARG A 28 -11.32 9.39 -8.31
CA ARG A 28 -12.18 8.24 -7.97
C ARG A 28 -11.42 6.91 -7.97
N GLN A 29 -10.11 6.94 -8.12
CA GLN A 29 -9.25 5.76 -8.23
C GLN A 29 -8.18 5.76 -7.13
N HIS A 30 -7.80 4.58 -6.65
CA HIS A 30 -6.66 4.42 -5.77
C HIS A 30 -5.40 4.27 -6.62
N GLU A 31 -4.46 5.19 -6.47
CA GLU A 31 -3.15 5.10 -7.12
C GLU A 31 -2.15 4.49 -6.14
N ILE A 32 -1.29 3.59 -6.66
CA ILE A 32 -0.22 2.94 -5.91
C ILE A 32 1.11 3.23 -6.60
N GLY A 33 2.01 3.88 -5.89
CA GLY A 33 3.40 4.07 -6.31
C GLY A 33 4.35 3.22 -5.46
N TYR A 34 5.41 2.70 -6.04
CA TYR A 34 6.42 1.95 -5.30
C TYR A 34 7.84 2.24 -5.82
N GLY A 35 8.82 2.05 -4.93
CA GLY A 35 10.23 2.10 -5.26
C GLY A 35 10.97 1.00 -4.53
N VAL A 36 11.76 0.22 -5.25
CA VAL A 36 12.67 -0.80 -4.68
C VAL A 36 14.09 -0.50 -5.15
N ILE A 37 15.06 -0.57 -4.23
CA ILE A 37 16.46 -0.34 -4.55
C ILE A 37 16.94 -1.30 -5.65
N PRO A 38 17.78 -0.86 -6.61
CA PRO A 38 18.12 -1.66 -7.79
C PRO A 38 18.62 -3.08 -7.49
N SER A 39 19.42 -3.25 -6.43
CA SER A 39 19.98 -4.54 -5.99
C SER A 39 18.93 -5.53 -5.46
N GLU A 40 17.74 -5.07 -5.10
CA GLU A 40 16.65 -5.88 -4.53
C GLU A 40 15.49 -6.08 -5.52
N ARG A 41 15.60 -5.55 -6.74
CA ARG A 41 14.61 -5.76 -7.79
C ARG A 41 14.62 -7.22 -8.29
N ARG A 42 13.52 -7.62 -8.92
CA ARG A 42 13.30 -8.98 -9.47
C ARG A 42 13.26 -10.11 -8.42
N LYS A 43 13.01 -9.76 -7.15
CA LYS A 43 12.83 -10.71 -6.05
C LYS A 43 11.37 -10.84 -5.56
N GLY A 44 10.44 -10.14 -6.21
CA GLY A 44 9.01 -10.20 -5.89
C GLY A 44 8.50 -9.21 -4.82
N TYR A 45 9.40 -8.48 -4.14
CA TYR A 45 9.02 -7.58 -3.04
C TYR A 45 7.98 -6.51 -3.39
N ALA A 46 8.07 -5.92 -4.59
CA ALA A 46 7.09 -4.93 -5.03
C ALA A 46 5.70 -5.56 -5.23
N THR A 47 5.66 -6.78 -5.78
CA THR A 47 4.41 -7.53 -5.99
C THR A 47 3.77 -7.89 -4.66
N GLU A 48 4.55 -8.42 -3.72
CA GLU A 48 4.06 -8.78 -2.38
C GLU A 48 3.47 -7.56 -1.66
N ALA A 49 4.22 -6.44 -1.64
CA ALA A 49 3.77 -5.19 -1.01
C ALA A 49 2.49 -4.64 -1.68
N ALA A 50 2.40 -4.70 -3.01
CA ALA A 50 1.22 -4.23 -3.75
C ALA A 50 -0.02 -5.10 -3.45
N THR A 51 0.11 -6.42 -3.41
CA THR A 51 -0.99 -7.33 -3.08
C THR A 51 -1.55 -7.03 -1.68
N MET A 52 -0.69 -6.91 -0.68
CA MET A 52 -1.10 -6.57 0.68
C MET A 52 -1.78 -5.19 0.76
N LEU A 53 -1.28 -4.22 -0.01
CA LEU A 53 -1.86 -2.88 -0.02
C LEU A 53 -3.24 -2.84 -0.68
N VAL A 54 -3.44 -3.62 -1.74
CA VAL A 54 -4.75 -3.82 -2.35
C VAL A 54 -5.71 -4.44 -1.35
N ASP A 55 -5.32 -5.52 -0.69
CA ASP A 55 -6.13 -6.15 0.36
C ASP A 55 -6.50 -5.15 1.47
N TYR A 56 -5.54 -4.36 1.95
CA TYR A 56 -5.78 -3.31 2.94
C TYR A 56 -6.79 -2.24 2.46
N ILE A 57 -6.68 -1.79 1.21
CA ILE A 57 -7.56 -0.77 0.63
C ILE A 57 -9.01 -1.30 0.52
N PHE A 58 -9.18 -2.56 0.11
CA PHE A 58 -10.51 -3.13 -0.13
C PHE A 58 -11.14 -3.79 1.10
N GLN A 59 -10.35 -4.25 2.07
CA GLN A 59 -10.85 -4.73 3.37
C GLN A 59 -11.46 -3.61 4.21
N GLN A 60 -11.11 -2.34 3.99
CA GLN A 60 -11.77 -1.22 4.68
C GLN A 60 -13.21 -0.98 4.22
N LYS A 61 -13.64 -1.53 3.08
CA LYS A 61 -14.99 -1.35 2.54
C LYS A 61 -16.01 -2.34 3.09
N THR A 62 -15.59 -3.35 3.86
CA THR A 62 -16.48 -4.30 4.57
C THR A 62 -16.77 -3.86 6.01
N ARG A 63 -16.93 -2.56 6.26
CA ARG A 63 -17.82 -2.14 7.35
C ARG A 63 -19.22 -2.07 6.75
N PRO A 64 -20.14 -2.98 7.10
CA PRO A 64 -21.52 -2.81 6.69
C PRO A 64 -21.96 -1.43 7.21
N TYR A 65 -22.60 -0.67 6.33
CA TYR A 65 -23.42 0.45 6.72
C TYR A 65 -24.39 -0.08 7.79
N THR A 66 -24.11 0.19 9.07
CA THR A 66 -25.10 0.02 10.11
C THR A 66 -26.17 1.04 9.81
N SER A 67 -27.21 0.59 9.12
CA SER A 67 -28.50 1.24 9.04
C SER A 67 -28.91 1.58 10.47
N GLN A 68 -28.88 2.86 10.79
CA GLN A 68 -29.63 3.39 11.92
C GLN A 68 -31.08 3.49 11.43
N CYS A 69 -31.85 2.45 11.72
CA CYS A 69 -33.30 2.49 11.86
C CYS A 69 -33.62 2.02 13.28
#